data_AF-A0A7W4C6L5-F1
#
_entry.id   AF-A0A7W4C6L5-F1
#
_cell.length_a   1.000
_cell.length_b   1.000
_cell.length_c   1.000
_cell.angle_alpha   90.00
_cell.angle_beta   90.00
_cell.angle_gamma   90.00
#
_symmetry.space_group_name_H-M   'P 1'
#
loop_
_entity.id
_entity.type
_entity.pdbx_description
1 polymer ?
#
loop_
_entity_poly.entity_id
_entity_poly.type
_entity_poly.pdbx_seq_one_letter_code
_entity_poly.pdbx_strand_id
1 'polypeptide(L)'
;TTLVVDISPELQISRTMQRDGVSKQQVEHILASQMTREQRLAKADNIIDNQGEHELLRSQVLRLHQQYLQQAADLETNVND
;
A
#
# COMPACT_ATOMS: atom_id res chain seq x y z
N THR A 1 -5.60 -9.31 -8.41
CA THR A 1 -5.40 -7.86 -8.26
C THR A 1 -4.28 -7.60 -7.27
N THR A 2 -3.47 -6.56 -7.46
CA THR A 2 -2.42 -6.08 -6.54
C THR A 2 -2.83 -4.74 -5.91
N LEU A 3 -2.45 -4.55 -4.65
CA LEU A 3 -2.71 -3.33 -3.89
C LEU A 3 -1.43 -2.84 -3.24
N VAL A 4 -1.09 -1.57 -3.45
CA VAL A 4 0.05 -0.89 -2.81
C VAL A 4 -0.47 0.12 -1.80
N VAL A 5 0.06 0.07 -0.58
CA VAL A 5 -0.11 1.14 0.42
C VAL A 5 1.10 2.06 0.30
N ASP A 6 0.87 3.29 -0.13
CA ASP A 6 1.91 4.25 -0.43
C ASP A 6 2.00 5.37 0.62
N ILE A 7 3.24 5.79 0.88
CA ILE A 7 3.59 6.95 1.68
C ILE A 7 4.80 7.63 1.05
N SER A 8 5.02 8.91 1.34
CA SER A 8 6.22 9.61 0.89
C SER A 8 7.49 8.96 1.50
N PRO A 9 8.64 9.03 0.80
CA PRO A 9 9.92 8.55 1.34
C PRO A 9 10.28 9.18 2.68
N GLU A 10 9.99 10.48 2.86
CA GLU A 10 10.27 11.21 4.09
C GLU A 10 9.46 10.65 5.25
N LEU A 11 8.17 10.39 5.03
CA LEU A 11 7.28 9.80 6.03
C LEU A 11 7.66 8.34 6.31
N GLN A 12 8.08 7.59 5.29
CA GLN A 12 8.56 6.22 5.44
C GLN A 12 9.80 6.17 6.35
N ILE A 13 10.76 7.08 6.14
CA ILE A 13 11.95 7.19 6.98
C ILE A 13 11.55 7.56 8.41
N SER A 14 10.77 8.64 8.57
CA SER A 14 10.37 9.14 9.88
C SER A 14 9.63 8.09 10.72
N ARG A 15 8.62 7.43 10.14
CA ARG A 15 7.84 6.40 10.84
C ARG A 15 8.68 5.17 11.19
N THR A 16 9.59 4.75 10.30
CA THR A 16 10.46 3.59 10.56
C THR A 16 11.44 3.89 11.69
N MET A 17 12.05 5.07 11.69
CA MET A 17 12.94 5.51 12.79
C MET A 17 12.20 5.53 14.14
N GLN A 18 10.99 6.11 14.17
CA GLN A 18 10.18 6.19 15.39
C GLN A 18 9.75 4.81 15.90
N ARG A 19 9.37 3.90 15.01
CA ARG A 19 8.89 2.56 15.36
C ARG A 19 10.03 1.66 15.86
N ASP A 20 11.16 1.67 15.15
CA ASP A 20 12.23 0.69 15.35
C ASP A 20 13.40 1.23 16.17
N GLY A 21 13.43 2.54 16.47
CA GLY A 21 14.50 3.17 17.24
C GLY A 21 15.84 3.23 16.51
N VAL A 22 15.84 3.19 15.19
CA VAL A 22 17.04 3.13 14.34
C VAL A 22 17.42 4.49 13.74
N SER A 23 18.67 4.62 13.29
CA SER A 23 19.15 5.83 12.63
C SER A 23 18.57 6.00 11.23
N LYS A 24 18.50 7.25 10.75
CA LYS A 24 18.10 7.56 9.37
C LYS A 24 18.92 6.78 8.32
N GLN A 25 20.24 6.74 8.50
CA GLN A 25 21.16 6.03 7.60
C GLN A 25 20.84 4.53 7.51
N GLN A 26 20.46 3.92 8.65
CA GLN A 26 20.07 2.52 8.66
C GLN A 26 18.75 2.29 7.93
N VAL A 27 17.77 3.19 8.07
CA VAL A 27 16.53 3.14 7.30
C VAL A 27 16.80 3.31 5.80
N GLU A 28 17.63 4.26 5.40
CA GLU A 28 18.00 4.48 3.99
C GLU A 28 18.65 3.23 3.38
N HIS A 29 19.52 2.55 4.13
CA HIS A 29 20.08 1.27 3.70
C HIS A 29 19.02 0.18 3.51
N ILE A 30 18.04 0.09 4.42
CA ILE A 30 16.93 -0.85 4.30
C ILE A 30 16.12 -0.53 3.04
N LEU A 31 15.78 0.74 2.81
CA LEU A 31 15.03 1.17 1.63
C LEU A 31 15.78 0.90 0.33
N ALA A 32 17.09 1.06 0.31
CA ALA A 32 17.93 0.77 -0.85
C ALA A 32 17.94 -0.73 -1.25
N SER A 33 17.64 -1.64 -0.31
CA SER A 33 17.52 -3.07 -0.59
C SER A 33 16.16 -3.49 -1.16
N GLN A 34 15.20 -2.58 -1.19
CA GLN A 34 13.82 -2.84 -1.61
C GLN A 34 13.56 -2.34 -3.03
N MET A 35 12.48 -2.83 -3.64
CA MET A 35 11.95 -2.29 -4.90
C MET A 35 11.60 -0.80 -4.72
N THR A 36 11.93 0.05 -5.71
CA THR A 36 11.71 1.50 -5.57
C THR A 36 10.22 1.85 -5.50
N ARG A 37 9.90 3.05 -5.01
CA ARG A 37 8.51 3.52 -4.93
C ARG A 37 7.87 3.53 -6.32
N GLU A 38 8.56 4.06 -7.31
CA GLU A 38 8.09 4.17 -8.69
C GLU A 38 7.81 2.78 -9.28
N GLN A 39 8.68 1.81 -9.01
CA GLN A 39 8.50 0.43 -9.44
C GLN A 39 7.31 -0.25 -8.75
N ARG A 40 7.05 0.05 -7.46
CA ARG A 40 5.85 -0.43 -6.76
C ARG A 40 4.58 0.17 -7.36
N LEU A 41 4.55 1.48 -7.57
CA LEU A 41 3.38 2.19 -8.10
C LEU A 41 3.07 1.76 -9.53
N ALA A 42 4.09 1.57 -10.37
CA ALA A 42 3.90 1.13 -11.76
C ALA A 42 3.32 -0.28 -11.90
N LYS A 43 3.43 -1.13 -10.87
CA LYS A 43 2.96 -2.52 -10.86
C LYS A 43 1.62 -2.70 -10.11
N ALA A 44 1.05 -1.62 -9.57
CA ALA A 44 -0.12 -1.68 -8.71
C ALA A 44 -1.41 -1.56 -9.55
N ASP A 45 -2.37 -2.47 -9.35
CA ASP A 45 -3.72 -2.28 -9.87
C ASP A 45 -4.46 -1.21 -9.05
N ASN A 46 -4.21 -1.17 -7.75
CA ASN A 46 -4.83 -0.23 -6.81
C ASN A 46 -3.78 0.37 -5.87
N ILE A 47 -3.98 1.63 -5.48
CA ILE A 47 -3.12 2.34 -4.55
C ILE A 47 -3.98 2.92 -3.43
N ILE A 48 -3.53 2.75 -2.19
CA ILE A 48 -4.03 3.44 -1.01
C ILE A 48 -2.99 4.48 -0.58
N ASP A 49 -3.41 5.73 -0.49
CA ASP A 49 -2.60 6.79 0.12
C ASP A 49 -2.71 6.70 1.65
N ASN A 50 -1.58 6.48 2.34
CA ASN A 50 -1.47 6.40 3.80
C ASN A 50 -0.60 7.54 4.38
N GLN A 51 -0.50 8.66 3.67
CA GLN A 51 0.29 9.82 4.10
C GLN A 51 -0.39 10.59 5.24
N GLY A 52 -1.72 10.65 5.25
CA GLY A 52 -2.50 11.58 6.09
C GLY A 52 -3.50 10.93 7.03
N GLU A 53 -4.67 11.57 7.13
CA GLU A 53 -5.76 11.29 8.08
C GLU A 53 -6.32 9.86 7.94
N HIS A 54 -6.55 9.20 9.09
CA HIS A 54 -7.10 7.84 9.14
C HIS A 54 -8.49 7.73 8.51
N GLU A 55 -9.29 8.80 8.50
CA GLU A 55 -10.61 8.80 7.88
C GLU A 55 -10.55 8.70 6.35
N LEU A 56 -9.58 9.37 5.72
CA LEU A 56 -9.34 9.23 4.27
C LEU A 56 -8.89 7.80 3.95
N LEU A 57 -8.03 7.21 4.79
CA LEU A 57 -7.62 5.82 4.65
C LEU A 57 -8.82 4.87 4.76
N ARG A 58 -9.70 5.07 5.75
CA ARG A 58 -10.88 4.24 5.97
C ARG A 58 -11.82 4.23 4.77
N SER A 59 -12.08 5.39 4.18
CA SER A 59 -12.94 5.49 3.00
C SER A 59 -12.36 4.75 1.78
N GLN A 60 -11.06 4.86 1.55
CA GLN A 60 -10.36 4.14 0.47
C GLN A 60 -10.43 2.62 0.68
N VAL A 61 -10.20 2.15 1.91
CA VAL A 61 -10.27 0.73 2.27
C VAL A 61 -11.67 0.16 2.04
N LEU A 62 -12.72 0.87 2.50
CA LEU A 62 -14.10 0.40 2.33
C LEU A 62 -14.49 0.29 0.85
N ARG A 63 -14.10 1.26 0.04
CA ARG A 63 -14.34 1.24 -1.41
C ARG A 63 -13.68 0.02 -2.07
N LEU A 64 -12.38 -0.18 -1.82
CA LEU A 64 -11.64 -1.31 -2.40
C LEU A 64 -12.16 -2.65 -1.91
N HIS A 65 -12.56 -2.74 -0.65
CA HIS A 65 -13.19 -3.93 -0.09
C HIS A 65 -14.44 -4.34 -0.87
N GLN A 66 -15.37 -3.40 -1.12
CA GLN A 66 -16.57 -3.68 -1.90
C GLN A 66 -16.24 -4.10 -3.34
N GLN A 67 -15.25 -3.45 -3.96
CA GLN A 67 -14.80 -3.85 -5.31
C GLN A 67 -14.26 -5.28 -5.33
N TYR A 68 -13.49 -5.68 -4.33
CA TYR A 68 -12.93 -7.03 -4.26
C TYR A 68 -13.98 -8.10 -3.95
N LEU A 69 -14.98 -7.78 -3.12
CA LEU A 69 -16.13 -8.67 -2.91
C LEU A 69 -16.88 -8.93 -4.22
N GLN A 70 -17.15 -7.88 -5.00
CA GLN A 70 -17.82 -8.03 -6.29
C GLN A 70 -16.98 -8.85 -7.28
N GLN A 71 -15.69 -8.54 -7.42
CA GLN A 71 -14.78 -9.28 -8.29
C GLN A 71 -14.70 -10.77 -7.91
N ALA A 72 -14.70 -11.09 -6.62
CA ALA A 72 -14.70 -12.47 -6.15
C ALA A 72 -16.01 -13.18 -6.51
N ALA A 73 -17.16 -12.54 -6.29
CA ALA A 73 -18.47 -13.11 -6.63
C ALA A 73 -18.62 -13.35 -8.16
N ASP A 74 -18.12 -12.42 -8.97
CA ASP A 74 -18.15 -12.55 -10.44
C ASP A 74 -17.26 -13.71 -10.92
N LEU A 75 -16.10 -13.94 -10.28
CA LEU A 75 -15.24 -15.08 -10.58
C LEU A 75 -15.91 -16.41 -10.24
N GLU A 76 -16.60 -16.50 -9.10
CA GLU A 76 -17.35 -17.70 -8.72
C GLU A 76 -18.51 -18.00 -9.68
N THR A 77 -19.14 -16.97 -10.23
CA THR A 77 -20.22 -17.13 -11.21
C THR A 77 -19.68 -17.64 -12.55
N ASN A 78 -18.56 -17.08 -13.03
CA ASN A 78 -17.94 -17.46 -14.31
C ASN A 78 -17.27 -18.85 -14.32
N VAL A 79 -17.02 -19.46 -13.16
CA VAL A 79 -16.45 -20.82 -13.06
C VAL A 79 -17.54 -21.90 -13.10
N ASN A 80 -18.79 -21.54 -12.80
CA ASN A 80 -19.92 -22.47 -12.72
C ASN A 80 -20.81 -22.48 -13.98
N ASP A 81 -20.46 -21.69 -14.99
CA ASP A 81 -21.02 -21.69 -16.36
C ASP A 81 -20.06 -22.37 -17.34
#